data_AF-A0A949U0J2-F1
#
_entry.id   AF-A0A949U0J2-F1
#
_cell.length_a   1.000
_cell.length_b   1.000
_cell.length_c   1.000
_cell.angle_alpha   90.00
_cell.angle_beta   90.00
_cell.angle_gamma   90.00
#
_symmetry.space_group_name_H-M   'P 1'
#
loop_
_entity.id
_entity.type
_entity.pdbx_description
1 polymer ?
#
loop_
_entity_poly.entity_id
_entity_poly.type
_entity_poly.pdbx_seq_one_letter_code
_entity_poly.pdbx_strand_id
1 'polypeptide(L)'
;MGDISTNVYDNTASMDGECFIKAREALNVSKNKNRYYNRELNSKKNNIYFNAEEISFENEFMKKASMFSEVAFTTSCEKEYDLSINKVINTIIENNEVLKDKITDKQLEIIELYEEFGSYNNIIKQRSEISKADISQKLNVSNYFVINNNNFIIENLIASYCRMRKGS
;
A
#
# COMPACT_ATOMS: atom_id res chain seq x y z
N MET A 1 -21.60 6.67 -44.51
CA MET A 1 -20.44 6.20 -43.73
C MET A 1 -19.85 7.44 -43.09
N GLY A 2 -19.89 7.54 -41.77
CA GLY A 2 -19.34 8.70 -41.05
C GLY A 2 -17.89 8.43 -40.72
N ASP A 3 -16.99 9.22 -41.29
CA ASP A 3 -15.57 9.17 -40.91
C ASP A 3 -15.42 9.86 -39.55
N ILE A 4 -15.12 9.05 -38.52
CA ILE A 4 -14.66 9.57 -37.24
C ILE A 4 -13.20 9.98 -37.45
N SER A 5 -13.00 11.26 -37.75
CA SER A 5 -11.68 11.89 -37.79
C SER A 5 -11.22 12.14 -36.35
N THR A 6 -10.44 11.21 -35.80
CA THR A 6 -9.66 11.46 -34.59
C THR A 6 -8.27 11.91 -35.03
N ASN A 7 -7.79 13.05 -34.52
CA ASN A 7 -6.41 13.46 -34.68
C ASN A 7 -5.53 12.37 -34.03
N VAL A 8 -4.82 11.62 -34.87
CA VAL A 8 -3.81 10.66 -34.42
C VAL A 8 -2.63 11.49 -33.91
N TYR A 9 -2.44 11.51 -32.59
CA TYR A 9 -1.28 12.16 -31.98
C TYR A 9 -0.06 11.23 -32.17
N ASP A 10 1.09 11.80 -32.57
CA ASP A 10 2.35 11.05 -32.75
C ASP A 10 2.83 10.34 -31.47
N ASN A 11 2.37 10.81 -30.31
CA ASN A 11 2.61 10.19 -29.02
C ASN A 11 1.30 9.61 -28.47
N THR A 12 1.21 8.28 -28.40
CA THR A 12 0.05 7.57 -27.85
C THR A 12 -0.25 7.96 -26.40
N ALA A 13 0.75 8.40 -25.64
CA ALA A 13 0.56 8.86 -24.27
C ALA A 13 -0.21 10.20 -24.14
N SER A 14 -0.42 10.91 -25.24
CA SER A 14 -1.29 12.10 -25.29
C SER A 14 -2.78 11.75 -25.37
N MET A 15 -3.10 10.47 -25.56
CA MET A 15 -4.47 9.93 -25.59
C MET A 15 -4.87 9.23 -24.29
N ASP A 16 -3.95 9.16 -23.32
CA ASP A 16 -4.13 8.49 -22.05
C ASP A 16 -5.10 9.27 -21.15
N GLY A 17 -6.12 8.58 -20.63
CA GLY A 17 -6.97 9.12 -19.57
C GLY A 17 -6.18 9.32 -18.26
N GLU A 18 -6.73 10.12 -17.34
CA GLU A 18 -6.09 10.49 -16.07
C GLU A 18 -5.52 9.29 -15.27
N CYS A 19 -6.22 8.16 -15.27
CA CYS A 19 -5.77 6.94 -14.61
C CYS A 19 -4.44 6.40 -15.18
N PHE A 20 -4.26 6.42 -16.49
CA PHE A 20 -3.02 5.96 -17.15
C PHE A 20 -1.87 6.94 -16.93
N ILE A 21 -2.16 8.25 -16.94
CA ILE A 21 -1.19 9.29 -16.59
C ILE A 21 -0.68 9.05 -15.16
N LYS A 22 -1.59 8.90 -14.20
CA LYS A 22 -1.26 8.68 -12.78
C LYS A 22 -0.52 7.37 -12.54
N ALA A 23 -0.90 6.29 -13.22
CA ALA A 23 -0.21 5.00 -13.14
C ALA A 23 1.23 5.11 -13.67
N ARG A 24 1.44 5.81 -14.79
CA ARG A 24 2.77 6.02 -15.36
C ARG A 24 3.64 6.90 -14.46
N GLU A 25 3.09 7.96 -13.89
CA GLU A 25 3.78 8.78 -12.87
C GLU A 25 4.20 7.93 -11.68
N ALA A 26 3.29 7.11 -11.13
CA ALA A 26 3.59 6.22 -10.01
C ALA A 26 4.71 5.22 -10.35
N LEU A 27 4.70 4.66 -11.57
CA LEU A 27 5.77 3.80 -12.07
C LEU A 27 7.11 4.53 -12.19
N ASN A 28 7.12 5.79 -12.60
CA ASN A 28 8.35 6.57 -12.68
C ASN A 28 8.91 6.85 -11.28
N VAL A 29 8.04 7.15 -10.32
CA VAL A 29 8.41 7.33 -8.91
C VAL A 29 9.00 6.05 -8.33
N SER A 30 8.36 4.90 -8.54
CA SER A 30 8.85 3.61 -8.01
C SER A 30 10.14 3.13 -8.68
N LYS A 31 10.33 3.43 -9.97
CA LYS A 31 11.58 3.10 -10.69
C LYS A 31 12.75 3.99 -10.29
N ASN A 32 12.52 5.21 -9.81
CA ASN A 32 13.59 6.13 -9.44
C ASN A 32 14.23 5.72 -8.10
N LYS A 33 15.24 4.84 -8.17
CA LYS A 33 15.97 4.34 -6.98
C LYS A 33 17.00 5.34 -6.40
N ASN A 34 17.11 6.53 -6.97
CA ASN A 34 18.05 7.55 -6.49
C ASN A 34 17.43 8.37 -5.35
N ARG A 35 17.76 8.00 -4.11
CA ARG A 35 17.28 8.66 -2.87
C ARG A 35 17.56 10.16 -2.79
N TYR A 36 18.58 10.66 -3.50
CA TYR A 36 18.90 12.09 -3.46
C TYR A 36 17.87 12.93 -4.23
N TYR A 37 17.29 12.36 -5.28
CA TYR A 37 16.30 13.03 -6.14
C TYR A 37 14.87 12.55 -5.89
N ASN A 38 14.69 11.34 -5.33
CA ASN A 38 13.39 10.81 -4.97
C ASN A 38 13.03 11.22 -3.54
N ARG A 39 12.19 12.26 -3.40
CA ARG A 39 11.66 12.74 -2.12
C ARG A 39 10.42 11.98 -1.66
N GLU A 40 9.86 11.11 -2.51
CA GLU A 40 8.57 10.46 -2.29
C GLU A 40 8.70 9.05 -1.71
N LEU A 41 9.84 8.38 -1.94
CA LEU A 41 10.14 7.03 -1.43
C LEU A 41 11.43 7.02 -0.61
N ASN A 42 11.38 6.50 0.61
CA ASN A 42 12.56 6.43 1.49
C ASN A 42 13.39 5.14 1.28
N SER A 43 12.80 4.12 0.67
CA SER A 43 13.35 2.76 0.54
C SER A 43 13.50 2.37 -0.93
N LYS A 44 14.70 1.89 -1.28
CA LYS A 44 15.00 1.35 -2.62
C LYS A 44 14.29 0.02 -2.92
N LYS A 45 13.70 -0.59 -1.90
CA LYS A 45 12.98 -1.86 -1.96
C LYS A 45 11.48 -1.66 -2.20
N ASN A 46 10.99 -0.43 -2.09
CA ASN A 46 9.60 -0.14 -2.40
C ASN A 46 9.40 -0.06 -3.92
N ASN A 47 8.52 -0.90 -4.46
CA ASN A 47 8.15 -0.90 -5.88
C ASN A 47 6.72 -0.38 -6.10
N ILE A 48 5.99 -0.04 -5.04
CA ILE A 48 4.59 0.35 -5.07
C ILE A 48 4.46 1.79 -4.56
N TYR A 49 3.73 2.61 -5.31
CA TYR A 49 3.44 3.99 -4.93
C TYR A 49 1.98 4.32 -5.26
N PHE A 50 1.27 4.83 -4.27
CA PHE A 50 -0.09 5.33 -4.41
C PHE A 50 -0.05 6.80 -4.86
N ASN A 51 -0.29 7.03 -6.16
CA ASN A 51 -0.40 8.35 -6.76
C ASN A 51 -1.86 8.72 -6.99
N ALA A 52 -2.36 9.65 -6.18
CA ALA A 52 -3.69 10.22 -6.31
C ALA A 52 -3.66 11.69 -5.86
N GLU A 53 -4.74 12.43 -6.08
CA GLU A 53 -4.88 13.80 -5.58
C GLU A 53 -4.66 13.84 -4.06
N GLU A 54 -3.90 14.82 -3.56
CA GLU A 54 -3.60 14.89 -2.13
C GLU A 54 -4.82 15.38 -1.34
N ILE A 55 -5.26 14.58 -0.38
CA ILE A 55 -6.31 14.97 0.57
C ILE A 55 -5.65 15.17 1.94
N SER A 56 -5.61 16.42 2.41
CA SER A 56 -5.08 16.77 3.74
C SER A 56 -5.96 16.19 4.85
N PHE A 57 -5.33 15.64 5.90
CA PHE A 57 -6.04 15.10 7.07
C PHE A 57 -6.83 16.18 7.81
N GLU A 58 -6.33 17.42 7.84
CA GLU A 58 -6.89 18.50 8.64
C GLU A 58 -8.26 18.96 8.12
N ASN A 59 -8.48 18.99 6.80
CA ASN A 59 -9.72 19.49 6.21
C ASN A 59 -10.93 18.57 6.38
N GLU A 60 -10.72 17.26 6.55
CA GLU A 60 -11.80 16.26 6.62
C GLU A 60 -11.95 15.66 8.02
N PHE A 61 -10.85 15.42 8.75
CA PHE A 61 -10.93 14.84 10.09
C PHE A 61 -11.38 15.88 11.12
N MET A 62 -10.98 17.15 11.04
CA MET A 62 -11.52 18.19 11.95
C MET A 62 -13.04 18.37 11.83
N LYS A 63 -13.64 18.08 10.66
CA LYS A 63 -15.10 18.10 10.48
C LYS A 63 -15.81 16.90 11.13
N LYS A 64 -15.11 15.77 11.36
CA LYS A 64 -15.67 14.53 11.94
C LYS A 64 -15.09 14.15 13.31
N ALA A 65 -14.03 14.81 13.78
CA ALA A 65 -13.32 14.53 15.02
C ALA A 65 -14.16 14.80 16.28
N SER A 66 -15.31 15.48 16.15
CA SER A 66 -16.32 15.54 17.21
C SER A 66 -16.87 14.16 17.61
N MET A 67 -16.58 13.09 16.84
CA MET A 67 -17.04 11.73 17.11
C MET A 67 -16.02 10.81 17.81
N PHE A 68 -14.73 11.17 17.89
CA PHE A 68 -13.70 10.29 18.48
C PHE A 68 -13.01 10.95 19.68
N SER A 69 -13.65 10.85 20.85
CA SER A 69 -13.22 11.42 22.14
C SER A 69 -11.95 10.77 22.75
N GLU A 70 -11.37 9.73 22.14
CA GLU A 70 -10.38 8.86 22.81
C GLU A 70 -9.08 8.64 22.02
N VAL A 71 -8.67 9.58 21.17
CA VAL A 71 -7.33 9.54 20.58
C VAL A 71 -6.57 10.80 20.96
N ALA A 72 -5.70 10.70 21.96
CA ALA A 72 -4.73 11.73 22.28
C ALA A 72 -3.63 11.74 21.21
N PHE A 73 -3.72 12.66 20.24
CA PHE A 73 -2.67 12.95 19.28
C PHE A 73 -1.93 14.21 19.72
N THR A 74 -0.64 14.09 20.05
CA THR A 74 0.19 15.24 20.42
C THR A 74 0.88 15.80 19.19
N THR A 75 0.34 16.87 18.62
CA THR A 75 1.04 17.69 17.60
C THR A 75 1.79 18.82 18.29
N SER A 76 3.10 18.89 18.10
CA SER A 76 3.87 20.09 18.39
C SER A 76 3.55 21.16 17.35
N CYS A 77 2.89 22.24 17.78
CA CYS A 77 2.36 23.33 16.95
C CYS A 77 3.39 24.20 16.21
N GLU A 78 4.59 23.71 15.88
CA GLU A 78 5.66 24.56 15.31
C GLU A 78 6.07 24.22 13.87
N LYS A 79 5.49 23.18 13.26
CA LYS A 79 5.57 22.96 11.81
C LYS A 79 4.22 22.40 11.37
N GLU A 80 3.52 23.08 10.47
CA GLU A 80 2.43 22.48 9.69
C GLU A 80 2.98 21.25 8.98
N TYR A 81 2.88 20.09 9.64
CA TYR A 81 3.05 18.82 8.95
C TYR A 81 1.78 18.64 8.14
N ASP A 82 1.85 19.04 6.88
CA ASP A 82 0.82 18.76 5.89
C ASP A 82 0.72 17.24 5.70
N LEU A 83 0.04 16.59 6.64
CA LEU A 83 -0.18 15.16 6.69
C LEU A 83 -1.33 14.86 5.75
N SER A 84 -1.04 14.31 4.57
CA SER A 84 -2.07 13.83 3.67
C SER A 84 -2.34 12.35 3.93
N ILE A 85 -3.58 11.91 3.69
CA ILE A 85 -3.91 10.48 3.74
C ILE A 85 -3.05 9.67 2.75
N ASN A 86 -2.65 10.28 1.63
CA ASN A 86 -1.74 9.72 0.64
C ASN A 86 -0.37 9.41 1.25
N LYS A 87 0.20 10.34 2.05
CA LYS A 87 1.47 10.12 2.78
C LYS A 87 1.35 8.97 3.78
N VAL A 88 0.22 8.85 4.48
CA VAL A 88 -0.04 7.73 5.40
C VAL A 88 -0.08 6.39 4.64
N ILE A 89 -0.88 6.32 3.56
CA ILE A 89 -0.98 5.13 2.71
C ILE A 89 0.40 4.72 2.19
N ASN A 90 1.14 5.66 1.60
CA ASN A 90 2.47 5.39 1.03
C ASN A 90 3.48 4.95 2.08
N THR A 91 3.43 5.50 3.30
CA THR A 91 4.31 5.07 4.40
C THR A 91 4.04 3.63 4.82
N ILE A 92 2.75 3.24 4.91
CA ILE A 92 2.39 1.86 5.28
C ILE A 92 2.75 0.90 4.14
N ILE A 93 2.48 1.27 2.88
CA ILE A 93 2.92 0.50 1.70
C ILE A 93 4.44 0.28 1.75
N GLU A 94 5.21 1.34 1.94
CA GLU A 94 6.66 1.27 1.95
C GLU A 94 7.18 0.34 3.05
N ASN A 95 6.67 0.49 4.27
CA ASN A 95 7.02 -0.40 5.38
C ASN A 95 6.67 -1.86 5.06
N ASN A 96 5.52 -2.08 4.43
CA ASN A 96 5.05 -3.41 4.09
C ASN A 96 5.90 -4.07 3.00
N GLU A 97 6.29 -3.33 1.96
CA GLU A 97 7.18 -3.82 0.90
C GLU A 97 8.58 -4.16 1.45
N VAL A 98 9.09 -3.39 2.42
CA VAL A 98 10.35 -3.71 3.10
C VAL A 98 10.26 -5.00 3.92
N LEU A 99 9.10 -5.32 4.49
CA LEU A 99 8.87 -6.59 5.19
C LEU A 99 8.80 -7.76 4.19
N LYS A 100 8.06 -7.59 3.10
CA LYS A 100 7.94 -8.62 2.04
C LYS A 100 9.27 -8.97 1.40
N ASP A 101 10.13 -7.99 1.15
CA ASP A 101 11.46 -8.21 0.56
C ASP A 101 12.38 -9.07 1.45
N LYS A 102 12.10 -9.18 2.75
CA LYS A 102 12.86 -10.03 3.68
C LYS A 102 12.37 -11.48 3.74
N ILE A 103 11.26 -11.80 3.08
CA ILE A 103 10.69 -13.15 3.07
C ILE A 103 11.55 -14.06 2.19
N THR A 104 11.97 -15.19 2.73
CA THR A 104 12.72 -16.23 2.00
C THR A 104 11.76 -17.20 1.29
N ASP A 105 12.23 -17.88 0.25
CA ASP A 105 11.43 -18.88 -0.49
C ASP A 105 10.83 -19.95 0.43
N LYS A 106 11.58 -20.43 1.42
CA LYS A 106 11.11 -21.43 2.39
C LYS A 106 10.06 -20.89 3.37
N GLN A 107 9.99 -19.58 3.57
CA GLN A 107 8.94 -18.95 4.36
C GLN A 107 7.71 -18.68 3.48
N LEU A 108 7.93 -18.27 2.23
CA LEU A 108 6.88 -18.08 1.24
C LEU A 108 6.08 -19.37 1.03
N GLU A 109 6.75 -20.51 0.88
CA GLU A 109 6.09 -21.83 0.76
C GLU A 109 5.17 -22.12 1.96
N ILE A 110 5.60 -21.81 3.19
CA ILE A 110 4.77 -22.00 4.39
C ILE A 110 3.60 -21.02 4.43
N ILE A 111 3.80 -19.77 3.98
CA ILE A 111 2.74 -18.78 3.87
C ILE A 111 1.67 -19.27 2.89
N GLU A 112 2.07 -19.72 1.70
CA GLU A 112 1.16 -20.26 0.68
C GLU A 112 0.35 -21.46 1.22
N LEU A 113 1.01 -22.40 1.90
CA LEU A 113 0.34 -23.53 2.56
C LEU A 113 -0.64 -23.05 3.64
N TYR A 114 -0.30 -22.00 4.38
CA TYR A 114 -1.19 -21.45 5.41
C TYR A 114 -2.41 -20.74 4.80
N GLU A 115 -2.23 -20.01 3.71
CA GLU A 115 -3.32 -19.37 2.97
C GLU A 115 -4.26 -20.41 2.32
N GLU A 116 -3.70 -21.51 1.80
CA GLU A 116 -4.48 -22.58 1.18
C GLU A 116 -5.27 -23.40 2.22
N PHE A 117 -4.62 -23.81 3.31
CA PHE A 117 -5.20 -24.76 4.26
C PHE A 117 -5.81 -24.13 5.52
N GLY A 118 -5.54 -22.85 5.77
CA GLY A 118 -6.10 -22.02 6.85
C GLY A 118 -5.69 -22.40 8.28
N SER A 119 -5.03 -23.54 8.49
CA SER A 119 -4.59 -23.96 9.82
C SER A 119 -3.38 -24.88 9.80
N TYR A 120 -2.58 -24.83 10.87
CA TYR A 120 -1.37 -25.65 11.01
C TYR A 120 -1.71 -27.16 11.00
N ASN A 121 -2.86 -27.53 11.55
CA ASN A 121 -3.32 -28.93 11.55
C ASN A 121 -3.60 -29.44 10.14
N ASN A 122 -4.18 -28.61 9.28
CA ASN A 122 -4.52 -29.01 7.92
C ASN A 122 -3.26 -29.14 7.07
N ILE A 123 -2.27 -28.25 7.25
CA ILE A 123 -0.97 -28.35 6.60
C ILE A 123 -0.31 -29.69 6.94
N ILE A 124 -0.27 -30.06 8.22
CA ILE A 124 0.42 -31.30 8.68
C ILE A 124 -0.27 -32.56 8.16
N LYS A 125 -1.60 -32.53 7.99
CA LYS A 125 -2.32 -33.66 7.37
C LYS A 125 -1.89 -33.91 5.92
N GLN A 126 -1.49 -32.86 5.20
CA GLN A 126 -1.03 -32.94 3.81
C GLN A 126 0.49 -33.10 3.68
N ARG A 127 1.24 -32.56 4.65
CA ARG A 127 2.71 -32.50 4.70
C ARG A 127 3.19 -32.98 6.06
N SER A 128 3.26 -34.28 6.24
CA SER A 128 3.61 -34.93 7.52
C SER A 128 5.04 -34.63 8.01
N GLU A 129 5.90 -34.20 7.10
CA GLU A 129 7.30 -33.85 7.32
C GLU A 129 7.50 -32.49 8.02
N ILE A 130 6.47 -31.64 8.07
CA ILE A 130 6.53 -30.30 8.66
C ILE A 130 5.91 -30.33 10.07
N SER A 131 6.55 -29.69 11.05
CA SER A 131 6.01 -29.58 12.41
C SER A 131 5.22 -28.29 12.64
N LYS A 132 4.28 -28.29 13.59
CA LYS A 132 3.54 -27.06 13.99
C LYS A 132 4.47 -25.94 14.46
N ALA A 133 5.52 -26.32 15.18
CA ALA A 133 6.49 -25.37 15.70
C ALA A 133 7.24 -24.67 14.55
N ASP A 134 7.65 -25.44 13.54
CA ASP A 134 8.32 -24.91 12.34
C ASP A 134 7.39 -23.98 11.53
N ILE A 135 6.13 -24.36 11.31
CA ILE A 135 5.11 -23.51 10.66
C ILE A 135 4.97 -22.19 11.42
N SER A 136 4.71 -22.26 12.72
CA SER A 136 4.53 -21.08 13.57
C SER A 136 5.76 -20.17 13.55
N GLN A 137 6.95 -20.75 13.66
CA GLN A 137 8.20 -20.00 13.64
C GLN A 137 8.38 -19.28 12.30
N LYS A 138 8.17 -19.96 11.17
CA LYS A 138 8.32 -19.37 9.84
C LYS A 138 7.31 -18.26 9.56
N LEU A 139 6.05 -18.40 9.97
CA LEU A 139 5.03 -17.35 9.84
C LEU A 139 5.36 -16.12 10.70
N ASN A 140 5.87 -16.32 11.92
CA ASN A 140 6.23 -15.21 12.80
C ASN A 140 7.49 -14.48 12.30
N VAL A 141 8.55 -15.22 11.94
CA VAL A 141 9.81 -14.63 11.47
C VAL A 141 9.64 -13.90 10.14
N SER A 142 8.75 -14.37 9.26
CA SER A 142 8.40 -13.67 8.02
C SER A 142 7.50 -12.45 8.23
N ASN A 143 7.07 -12.16 9.46
CA ASN A 143 6.12 -11.10 9.79
C ASN A 143 4.79 -11.23 9.02
N TYR A 144 4.38 -12.44 8.66
CA TYR A 144 3.20 -12.70 7.84
C TYR A 144 1.94 -12.00 8.38
N PHE A 145 1.64 -12.14 9.66
CA PHE A 145 0.43 -11.53 10.27
C PHE A 145 0.48 -10.00 10.26
N VAL A 146 1.66 -9.41 10.45
CA VAL A 146 1.85 -7.96 10.39
C VAL A 146 1.63 -7.48 8.96
N ILE A 147 2.20 -8.18 7.97
CA ILE A 147 2.04 -7.86 6.55
C ILE A 147 0.56 -7.94 6.15
N ASN A 148 -0.13 -9.00 6.57
CA ASN A 148 -1.54 -9.21 6.27
C ASN A 148 -2.42 -8.11 6.90
N ASN A 149 -2.16 -7.76 8.16
CA ASN A 149 -2.86 -6.67 8.83
C ASN A 149 -2.58 -5.30 8.16
N ASN A 150 -1.34 -5.05 7.73
CA ASN A 150 -1.00 -3.83 6.99
C ASN A 150 -1.73 -3.76 5.65
N ASN A 151 -1.85 -4.86 4.90
CA ASN A 151 -2.65 -4.92 3.68
C ASN A 151 -4.10 -4.53 3.95
N PHE A 152 -4.72 -5.09 5.00
CA PHE A 152 -6.08 -4.74 5.40
C PHE A 152 -6.24 -3.25 5.76
N ILE A 153 -5.26 -2.68 6.49
CA ILE A 153 -5.26 -1.24 6.81
C ILE A 153 -5.15 -0.40 5.54
N ILE A 154 -4.26 -0.76 4.61
CA ILE A 154 -4.10 -0.06 3.32
C ILE A 154 -5.42 -0.07 2.54
N GLU A 155 -6.09 -1.22 2.44
CA GLU A 155 -7.40 -1.33 1.77
C GLU A 155 -8.45 -0.40 2.39
N ASN A 156 -8.54 -0.36 3.73
CA ASN A 156 -9.46 0.53 4.44
C ASN A 156 -9.14 2.01 4.24
N LEU A 157 -7.85 2.38 4.20
CA LEU A 157 -7.41 3.74 3.95
C LEU A 157 -7.73 4.17 2.51
N ILE A 158 -7.49 3.30 1.52
CA ILE A 158 -7.88 3.54 0.12
C ILE A 158 -9.40 3.66 -0.01
N ALA A 159 -10.16 2.79 0.65
CA ALA A 159 -11.62 2.89 0.65
C ALA A 159 -12.10 4.21 1.28
N SER A 160 -11.46 4.65 2.36
CA SER A 160 -11.75 5.94 3.01
C SER A 160 -11.41 7.11 2.09
N TYR A 161 -10.23 7.10 1.45
CA TYR A 161 -9.84 8.07 0.43
C TYR A 161 -10.88 8.19 -0.68
N CYS A 162 -11.31 7.06 -1.24
CA CYS A 162 -12.34 7.02 -2.29
C CYS A 162 -13.68 7.61 -1.82
N ARG A 163 -14.06 7.44 -0.54
CA ARG A 163 -15.27 8.04 0.02
C ARG A 163 -15.14 9.55 0.16
N MET A 164 -13.99 10.03 0.64
CA MET A 164 -13.70 11.47 0.79
C MET A 164 -13.75 12.17 -0.57
N ARG A 165 -13.13 11.56 -1.60
CA ARG A 165 -13.14 12.09 -2.97
C ARG A 165 -14.53 12.16 -3.61
N LYS A 166 -15.46 11.28 -3.23
CA LYS A 166 -16.85 11.31 -3.74
C LYS A 166 -17.74 12.32 -3.01
N GLY A 167 -17.34 12.75 -1.81
CA GLY A 167 -18.07 13.72 -0.98
C GLY A 167 -17.57 15.16 -1.12
N SER A 168 -16.47 15.37 -1.86
CA SER A 168 -15.95 16.67 -2.29
C SER A 168 -16.49 17.01 -3.68
#